data_AF-A0A537HFH5-F1
#
_entry.id   AF-A0A537HFH5-F1
#
_cell.length_a   1.000
_cell.length_b   1.000
_cell.length_c   1.000
_cell.angle_alpha   90.00
_cell.angle_beta   90.00
_cell.angle_gamma   90.00
#
_symmetry.space_group_name_H-M   'P 1'
#
loop_
_entity.id
_entity.type
_entity.pdbx_description
1 polymer ?
#
loop_
_entity_poly.entity_id
_entity_poly.type
_entity_poly.pdbx_seq_one_letter_code
_entity_poly.pdbx_strand_id
1 'polypeptide(L)'
;MLGFGESFLPWTASTLIPAFVGLLLIVFAGMKLQARYVAAFAFGILFWFFVDTITGAASLDVNSGFSGGVGQVAIVGLFVIGLLSFFSVDRNRNIFSPQLAVGKYGLTIPMLVAVALGIHGLGEGAAFGGTAAITTSTSLLDTFGGISGGVAYVLHKALEPMIVGACYCAYSIQHARTTTGRLRDLAVLSIIFTIPSLMGAVTGYYQTYDSSYFYALGTGTAIYAAVRLFGPLFDNAKVASSKESMMMAVLTTLGLLTIYFAALFHSG
;
A
#
# COMPACT_ATOMS: atom_id res chain seq x y z
N MET A 1 -7.72 29.12 -3.28
CA MET A 1 -7.55 28.22 -2.12
C MET A 1 -8.81 27.40 -2.01
N LEU A 2 -8.68 26.08 -2.00
CA LEU A 2 -9.83 25.19 -1.80
C LEU A 2 -10.17 25.15 -0.31
N GLY A 3 -11.47 25.16 0.01
CA GLY A 3 -11.90 24.94 1.39
C GLY A 3 -11.48 23.55 1.88
N PHE A 4 -11.26 23.42 3.19
CA PHE A 4 -10.91 22.12 3.79
C PHE A 4 -11.97 21.06 3.47
N GLY A 5 -13.25 21.37 3.65
CA GLY A 5 -14.33 20.43 3.33
C GLY A 5 -14.41 20.08 1.83
N GLU A 6 -14.15 21.06 0.96
CA GLU A 6 -14.18 20.90 -0.50
C GLU A 6 -13.03 20.03 -1.03
N SER A 7 -11.91 19.96 -0.31
CA SER A 7 -10.76 19.13 -0.66
C SER A 7 -10.76 17.78 0.06
N PHE A 8 -11.11 17.76 1.36
CA PHE A 8 -11.05 16.57 2.20
C PHE A 8 -12.09 15.51 1.82
N LEU A 9 -13.32 15.91 1.46
CA LEU A 9 -14.36 14.95 1.07
C LEU A 9 -14.03 14.24 -0.25
N PRO A 10 -13.64 14.94 -1.32
CA PRO A 10 -13.17 14.26 -2.53
C PRO A 10 -11.91 13.42 -2.31
N TRP A 11 -10.95 13.87 -1.49
CA TRP A 11 -9.78 13.08 -1.13
C TRP A 11 -10.17 11.76 -0.44
N THR A 12 -11.14 11.83 0.48
CA THR A 12 -11.68 10.65 1.15
C THR A 12 -12.29 9.69 0.14
N ALA A 13 -13.10 10.20 -0.79
CA ALA A 13 -13.71 9.38 -1.83
C ALA A 13 -12.68 8.77 -2.79
N SER A 14 -11.70 9.56 -3.25
CA SER A 14 -10.63 9.12 -4.16
C SER A 14 -9.65 8.15 -3.52
N THR A 15 -9.62 8.07 -2.19
CA THR A 15 -8.81 7.07 -1.47
C THR A 15 -9.64 5.82 -1.14
N LEU A 16 -10.79 6.00 -0.50
CA LEU A 16 -11.57 4.90 0.08
C LEU A 16 -12.26 4.05 -0.98
N ILE A 17 -12.85 4.68 -2.01
CA ILE A 17 -13.60 3.95 -3.04
C ILE A 17 -12.65 3.07 -3.86
N PRO A 18 -11.52 3.59 -4.40
CA PRO A 18 -10.58 2.76 -5.13
C PRO A 18 -9.99 1.66 -4.25
N ALA A 19 -9.67 1.96 -2.98
CA ALA A 19 -9.15 0.94 -2.06
C ALA A 19 -10.11 -0.22 -1.85
N PHE A 20 -11.40 0.08 -1.65
CA PHE A 20 -12.43 -0.94 -1.53
C PHE A 20 -12.59 -1.74 -2.83
N VAL A 21 -12.62 -1.07 -3.99
CA VAL A 21 -12.70 -1.73 -5.30
C VAL A 21 -11.51 -2.66 -5.54
N GLY A 22 -10.31 -2.21 -5.21
CA GLY A 22 -9.08 -2.99 -5.28
C GLY A 22 -9.15 -4.28 -4.47
N LEU A 23 -9.48 -4.14 -3.19
CA LEU A 23 -9.71 -5.25 -2.27
C LEU A 23 -10.78 -6.21 -2.79
N LEU A 24 -11.88 -5.68 -3.30
CA LEU A 24 -12.97 -6.45 -3.88
C LEU A 24 -12.47 -7.34 -5.03
N LEU A 25 -11.80 -6.73 -6.01
CA LEU A 25 -11.31 -7.41 -7.21
C LEU A 25 -10.35 -8.56 -6.86
N ILE A 26 -9.33 -8.29 -6.04
CA ILE A 26 -8.32 -9.31 -5.73
C ILE A 26 -8.90 -10.44 -4.87
N VAL A 27 -9.83 -10.13 -3.96
CA VAL A 27 -10.42 -11.15 -3.08
C VAL A 27 -11.39 -12.03 -3.84
N PHE A 28 -12.20 -11.47 -4.74
CA PHE A 28 -13.04 -12.28 -5.63
C PHE A 28 -12.20 -13.16 -6.56
N ALA A 29 -11.10 -12.66 -7.12
CA ALA A 29 -10.16 -13.49 -7.86
C ALA A 29 -9.57 -14.60 -6.98
N GLY A 30 -9.16 -14.28 -5.75
CA GLY A 30 -8.61 -15.23 -4.78
C GLY A 30 -9.59 -16.28 -4.26
N MET A 31 -10.90 -16.09 -4.44
CA MET A 31 -11.87 -17.15 -4.20
C MET A 31 -11.85 -18.26 -5.27
N LYS A 32 -11.24 -17.99 -6.43
CA LYS A 32 -11.15 -18.93 -7.57
C LYS A 32 -9.72 -19.39 -7.85
N LEU A 33 -8.74 -18.58 -7.47
CA LEU A 33 -7.32 -18.84 -7.69
C LEU A 33 -6.66 -19.37 -6.43
N GLN A 34 -5.52 -20.04 -6.60
CA GLN A 34 -4.69 -20.43 -5.47
C GLN A 34 -4.08 -19.20 -4.80
N ALA A 35 -3.95 -19.21 -3.47
CA ALA A 35 -3.36 -18.10 -2.72
C ALA A 35 -1.96 -17.71 -3.22
N ARG A 36 -1.15 -18.68 -3.68
CA ARG A 36 0.17 -18.43 -4.28
C ARG A 36 0.12 -17.55 -5.54
N TYR A 37 -0.88 -17.74 -6.38
CA TYR A 37 -1.06 -16.97 -7.62
C TYR A 37 -1.49 -15.53 -7.31
N VAL A 38 -2.39 -15.37 -6.34
CA VAL A 38 -2.81 -14.05 -5.85
C VAL A 38 -1.64 -13.33 -5.20
N ALA A 39 -0.84 -14.04 -4.41
CA ALA A 39 0.35 -13.49 -3.79
C ALA A 39 1.44 -13.11 -4.81
N ALA A 40 1.61 -13.86 -5.91
CA ALA A 40 2.53 -13.50 -6.99
C ALA A 40 2.14 -12.19 -7.66
N PHE A 41 0.87 -12.05 -8.04
CA PHE A 41 0.36 -10.81 -8.59
C PHE A 41 0.54 -9.63 -7.62
N ALA A 42 0.13 -9.79 -6.35
CA ALA A 42 0.32 -8.77 -5.33
C ALA A 42 1.79 -8.43 -5.06
N PHE A 43 2.69 -9.41 -5.15
CA PHE A 43 4.13 -9.17 -5.00
C PHE A 43 4.69 -8.33 -6.15
N GLY A 44 4.20 -8.53 -7.37
CA GLY A 44 4.49 -7.65 -8.51
C GLY A 44 4.07 -6.20 -8.25
N ILE A 45 2.87 -5.99 -7.72
CA ILE A 45 2.39 -4.66 -7.31
C ILE A 45 3.31 -4.06 -6.24
N LEU A 46 3.64 -4.84 -5.21
CA LEU A 46 4.51 -4.40 -4.12
C LEU A 46 5.92 -4.02 -4.62
N PHE A 47 6.43 -4.68 -5.66
CA PHE A 47 7.74 -4.39 -6.21
C PHE A 47 7.80 -2.99 -6.81
N TRP A 48 6.81 -2.58 -7.61
CA TRP A 48 6.74 -1.20 -8.10
C TRP A 48 6.44 -0.21 -6.99
N PHE A 49 5.52 -0.54 -6.07
CA PHE A 49 5.22 0.29 -4.91
C PHE A 49 6.50 0.64 -4.13
N PHE A 50 7.41 -0.34 -3.96
CA PHE A 50 8.69 -0.06 -3.32
C PHE A 50 9.53 0.95 -4.11
N VAL A 51 9.59 0.84 -5.45
CA VAL A 51 10.29 1.80 -6.32
C VAL A 51 9.67 3.20 -6.24
N ASP A 52 8.34 3.29 -6.25
CA ASP A 52 7.60 4.54 -6.16
C ASP A 52 7.86 5.24 -4.82
N THR A 53 7.69 4.50 -3.72
CA THR A 53 7.87 5.05 -2.37
C THR A 53 9.33 5.39 -2.04
N ILE A 54 10.31 4.57 -2.45
CA ILE A 54 11.72 4.88 -2.23
C ILE A 54 12.16 6.11 -3.04
N THR A 55 11.59 6.30 -4.24
CA THR A 55 11.82 7.51 -5.04
C THR A 55 11.19 8.73 -4.38
N GLY A 56 9.98 8.61 -3.86
CA GLY A 56 9.33 9.65 -3.05
C GLY A 56 10.13 10.02 -1.79
N ALA A 57 10.85 9.06 -1.22
CA ALA A 57 11.80 9.27 -0.12
C ALA A 57 13.17 9.81 -0.58
N ALA A 58 13.27 10.39 -1.77
CA ALA A 58 14.51 10.87 -2.40
C ALA A 58 15.63 9.79 -2.43
N SER A 59 15.26 8.52 -2.58
CA SER A 59 16.19 7.38 -2.49
C SER A 59 17.01 7.36 -1.20
N LEU A 60 16.39 7.74 -0.09
CA LEU A 60 17.02 7.91 1.23
C LEU A 60 18.21 8.88 1.21
N ASP A 61 18.23 9.81 0.25
CA ASP A 61 19.31 10.75 0.00
C ASP A 61 20.69 10.08 -0.16
N VAL A 62 20.70 8.86 -0.72
CA VAL A 62 21.93 8.06 -0.90
C VAL A 62 22.97 8.78 -1.77
N ASN A 63 22.52 9.61 -2.72
CA ASN A 63 23.39 10.37 -3.62
C ASN A 63 24.22 11.43 -2.89
N SER A 64 23.77 11.88 -1.71
CA SER A 64 24.54 12.79 -0.86
C SER A 64 25.67 12.08 -0.09
N GLY A 65 25.75 10.74 -0.15
CA GLY A 65 26.80 9.96 0.52
C GLY A 65 26.84 10.25 2.02
N PHE A 66 28.04 10.50 2.57
CA PHE A 66 28.20 10.89 3.98
C PHE A 66 27.99 12.39 4.24
N SER A 67 27.58 13.17 3.24
CA SER A 67 27.41 14.62 3.33
C SER A 67 25.96 15.10 3.50
N GLY A 68 24.96 14.21 3.49
CA GLY A 68 23.54 14.57 3.57
C GLY A 68 23.06 15.07 4.95
N GLY A 69 23.94 15.05 5.95
CA GLY A 69 23.70 15.69 7.24
C GLY A 69 22.50 15.12 8.02
N VAL A 70 21.87 15.96 8.84
CA VAL A 70 20.79 15.53 9.75
C VAL A 70 19.53 15.09 9.00
N GLY A 71 19.22 15.71 7.86
CA GLY A 71 18.05 15.35 7.04
C GLY A 71 18.13 13.90 6.53
N GLN A 72 19.27 13.50 5.99
CA GLN A 72 19.52 12.13 5.57
C GLN A 72 19.44 11.15 6.74
N VAL A 73 20.02 11.49 7.89
CA VAL A 73 19.93 10.65 9.11
C VAL A 73 18.47 10.46 9.53
N ALA A 74 17.64 11.50 9.46
CA ALA A 74 16.22 11.41 9.79
C ALA A 74 15.45 10.52 8.78
N ILE A 75 15.69 10.68 7.49
CA ILE A 75 15.06 9.87 6.43
C ILE A 75 15.43 8.38 6.59
N VAL A 76 16.72 8.07 6.73
CA VAL A 76 17.20 6.69 6.95
C VAL A 76 16.67 6.13 8.28
N GLY A 77 16.68 6.95 9.34
CA GLY A 77 16.16 6.57 10.64
C GLY A 77 14.67 6.20 10.58
N LEU A 78 13.85 6.99 9.88
CA LEU A 78 12.43 6.69 9.68
C LEU A 78 12.21 5.43 8.86
N PHE A 79 13.01 5.18 7.81
CA PHE A 79 12.96 3.91 7.08
C PHE A 79 13.24 2.72 8.01
N VAL A 80 14.27 2.79 8.86
CA VAL A 80 14.61 1.72 9.82
C VAL A 80 13.52 1.54 10.88
N ILE A 81 12.96 2.63 11.41
CA ILE A 81 11.83 2.58 12.34
C ILE A 81 10.63 1.90 11.69
N GLY A 82 10.31 2.29 10.45
CA GLY A 82 9.23 1.70 9.67
C GLY A 82 9.42 0.19 9.51
N LEU A 83 10.62 -0.22 9.07
CA LEU A 83 11.00 -1.62 8.93
C LEU A 83 10.81 -2.37 10.24
N LEU A 84 11.39 -1.92 11.35
CA LEU A 84 11.40 -2.70 12.60
C LEU A 84 10.07 -2.69 13.35
N SER A 85 9.22 -1.68 13.14
CA SER A 85 7.97 -1.50 13.88
C SER A 85 7.03 -2.70 13.74
N PHE A 86 6.72 -3.12 12.51
CA PHE A 86 5.76 -4.20 12.27
C PHE A 86 6.33 -5.58 12.61
N PHE A 87 7.63 -5.82 12.43
CA PHE A 87 8.25 -7.05 12.92
C PHE A 87 8.17 -7.13 14.45
N SER A 88 8.32 -6.01 15.15
CA SER A 88 8.19 -5.95 16.61
C SER A 88 6.74 -6.21 17.07
N VAL A 89 5.76 -5.60 16.40
CA VAL A 89 4.33 -5.79 16.69
C VAL A 89 3.89 -7.22 16.37
N ASP A 90 4.43 -7.82 15.31
CA ASP A 90 4.00 -9.10 14.75
C ASP A 90 4.84 -10.32 15.18
N ARG A 91 5.86 -10.09 16.04
CA ARG A 91 6.83 -11.11 16.49
C ARG A 91 6.24 -12.44 16.96
N ASN A 92 5.04 -12.43 17.52
CA ASN A 92 4.38 -13.61 18.09
C ASN A 92 3.34 -14.26 17.16
N ARG A 93 3.28 -13.87 15.88
CA ARG A 93 2.25 -14.34 14.92
C ARG A 93 2.82 -15.13 13.75
N ASN A 94 3.84 -15.94 14.03
CA ASN A 94 4.43 -16.89 13.08
C ASN A 94 4.86 -16.21 11.76
N ILE A 95 5.46 -15.03 11.85
CA ILE A 95 5.89 -14.25 10.68
C ILE A 95 6.87 -15.04 9.79
N PHE A 96 7.79 -15.80 10.40
CA PHE A 96 8.74 -16.69 9.72
C PHE A 96 8.28 -18.16 9.70
N SER A 97 7.02 -18.44 10.04
CA SER A 97 6.39 -19.74 9.89
C SER A 97 4.96 -19.58 9.36
N PRO A 98 4.80 -18.95 8.18
CA PRO A 98 3.53 -18.40 7.72
C PRO A 98 2.42 -19.46 7.56
N GLN A 99 2.76 -20.72 7.33
CA GLN A 99 1.80 -21.82 7.26
C GLN A 99 1.04 -22.00 8.58
N LEU A 100 1.71 -21.76 9.73
CA LEU A 100 1.10 -21.81 11.06
C LEU A 100 0.21 -20.59 11.36
N ALA A 101 0.19 -19.59 10.50
CA ALA A 101 -0.60 -18.38 10.68
C ALA A 101 -1.97 -18.45 9.96
N VAL A 102 -2.13 -19.36 8.99
CA VAL A 102 -3.35 -19.50 8.19
C VAL A 102 -4.55 -19.80 9.09
N GLY A 103 -5.58 -18.95 9.03
CA GLY A 103 -6.81 -19.07 9.80
C GLY A 103 -6.70 -18.76 11.30
N LYS A 104 -5.48 -18.64 11.86
CA LYS A 104 -5.26 -18.54 13.31
C LYS A 104 -5.59 -17.17 13.89
N TYR A 105 -5.32 -16.09 13.14
CA TYR A 105 -5.31 -14.73 13.68
C TYR A 105 -6.46 -13.84 13.18
N GLY A 106 -7.53 -14.43 12.62
CA GLY A 106 -8.66 -13.67 12.07
C GLY A 106 -8.18 -12.64 11.03
N LEU A 107 -8.57 -11.37 11.18
CA LEU A 107 -8.14 -10.26 10.31
C LEU A 107 -6.83 -9.60 10.72
N THR A 108 -6.18 -10.04 11.81
CA THR A 108 -5.04 -9.31 12.38
C THR A 108 -3.91 -9.10 11.37
N ILE A 109 -3.55 -10.15 10.60
CA ILE A 109 -2.47 -10.07 9.62
C ILE A 109 -2.82 -9.10 8.48
N PRO A 110 -3.94 -9.24 7.75
CA PRO A 110 -4.29 -8.28 6.72
C PRO A 110 -4.51 -6.86 7.27
N MET A 111 -5.00 -6.68 8.50
CA MET A 111 -5.08 -5.35 9.12
C MET A 111 -3.68 -4.74 9.34
N LEU A 112 -2.71 -5.51 9.84
CA LEU A 112 -1.33 -5.04 9.99
C LEU A 112 -0.73 -4.67 8.63
N VAL A 113 -0.99 -5.45 7.57
CA VAL A 113 -0.53 -5.13 6.21
C VAL A 113 -1.22 -3.87 5.68
N ALA A 114 -2.51 -3.68 5.97
CA ALA A 114 -3.25 -2.47 5.61
C ALA A 114 -2.67 -1.22 6.26
N VAL A 115 -2.33 -1.27 7.55
CA VAL A 115 -1.66 -0.14 8.22
C VAL A 115 -0.25 0.06 7.65
N ALA A 116 0.53 -1.02 7.48
CA ALA A 116 1.91 -0.92 7.00
C ALA A 116 2.00 -0.27 5.61
N LEU A 117 1.13 -0.64 4.68
CA LEU A 117 1.07 0.00 3.37
C LEU A 117 0.40 1.38 3.44
N GLY A 118 -0.64 1.53 4.26
CA GLY A 118 -1.36 2.79 4.42
C GLY A 118 -0.49 3.94 4.91
N ILE A 119 0.56 3.67 5.71
CA ILE A 119 1.50 4.70 6.20
C ILE A 119 2.14 5.51 5.07
N HIS A 120 2.41 4.91 3.91
CA HIS A 120 2.85 5.66 2.74
C HIS A 120 1.84 6.73 2.33
N GLY A 121 0.54 6.42 2.43
CA GLY A 121 -0.54 7.35 2.15
C GLY A 121 -0.52 8.60 3.02
N LEU A 122 0.13 8.58 4.19
CA LEU A 122 0.33 9.78 5.02
C LEU A 122 1.12 10.84 4.24
N GLY A 123 2.19 10.45 3.53
CA GLY A 123 2.97 11.36 2.68
C GLY A 123 2.17 11.92 1.51
N GLU A 124 1.38 11.07 0.84
CA GLU A 124 0.52 11.50 -0.27
C GLU A 124 -0.57 12.46 0.19
N GLY A 125 -1.22 12.14 1.31
CA GLY A 125 -2.22 13.01 1.94
C GLY A 125 -1.61 14.34 2.31
N ALA A 126 -0.42 14.34 2.93
CA ALA A 126 0.27 15.57 3.28
C ALA A 126 0.54 16.46 2.07
N ALA A 127 1.04 15.87 0.98
CA ALA A 127 1.30 16.58 -0.27
C ALA A 127 0.02 17.15 -0.90
N PHE A 128 -1.05 16.35 -0.94
CA PHE A 128 -2.35 16.79 -1.43
C PHE A 128 -2.92 17.93 -0.58
N GLY A 129 -2.96 17.76 0.74
CA GLY A 129 -3.52 18.73 1.67
C GLY A 129 -2.77 20.05 1.62
N GLY A 130 -1.44 20.00 1.61
CA GLY A 130 -0.60 21.19 1.45
C GLY A 130 -0.88 21.92 0.14
N THR A 131 -0.99 21.19 -0.97
CA THR A 131 -1.34 21.77 -2.28
C THR A 131 -2.73 22.41 -2.26
N ALA A 132 -3.72 21.74 -1.66
CA ALA A 132 -5.09 22.26 -1.54
C ALA A 132 -5.17 23.56 -0.72
N ALA A 133 -4.36 23.67 0.33
CA ALA A 133 -4.31 24.85 1.19
C ALA A 133 -3.71 26.08 0.49
N ILE A 134 -2.71 25.89 -0.38
CA ILE A 134 -1.95 26.99 -0.98
C ILE A 134 -2.34 27.32 -2.42
N THR A 135 -3.02 26.41 -3.13
CA THR A 135 -3.37 26.63 -4.54
C THR A 135 -4.27 27.84 -4.74
N THR A 136 -4.02 28.61 -5.80
CA THR A 136 -4.88 29.72 -6.23
C THR A 136 -6.05 29.24 -7.08
N SER A 137 -6.00 28.01 -7.58
CA SER A 137 -7.07 27.39 -8.35
C SER A 137 -8.25 26.97 -7.47
N THR A 138 -9.43 26.89 -8.10
CA THR A 138 -10.64 26.26 -7.54
C THR A 138 -10.85 24.85 -8.09
N SER A 139 -9.96 24.37 -8.97
CA SER A 139 -9.98 23.01 -9.51
C SER A 139 -9.34 22.05 -8.51
N LEU A 140 -10.11 21.05 -8.08
CA LEU A 140 -9.61 19.93 -7.29
C LEU A 140 -8.56 19.12 -8.06
N LEU A 141 -8.67 19.03 -9.38
CA LEU A 141 -7.72 18.26 -10.19
C LEU A 141 -6.31 18.82 -10.07
N ASP A 142 -6.17 20.13 -9.87
CA ASP A 142 -4.86 20.77 -9.76
C ASP A 142 -4.12 20.33 -8.49
N THR A 143 -4.85 19.94 -7.44
CA THR A 143 -4.25 19.36 -6.23
C THR A 143 -3.73 17.94 -6.41
N PHE A 144 -4.14 17.27 -7.49
CA PHE A 144 -3.58 15.98 -7.92
C PHE A 144 -2.49 16.15 -8.99
N GLY A 145 -2.14 17.37 -9.41
CA GLY A 145 -1.27 17.60 -10.57
C GLY A 145 -2.00 17.51 -11.92
N GLY A 146 -3.31 17.78 -11.93
CA GLY A 146 -4.16 17.74 -13.12
C GLY A 146 -4.91 16.40 -13.29
N ILE A 147 -5.57 16.24 -14.45
CA ILE A 147 -6.34 15.03 -14.77
C ILE A 147 -5.44 13.78 -14.71
N SER A 148 -4.24 13.87 -15.27
CA SER A 148 -3.31 12.74 -15.34
C SER A 148 -2.91 12.25 -13.95
N GLY A 149 -2.48 13.16 -13.06
CA GLY A 149 -2.15 12.81 -11.68
C GLY A 149 -3.35 12.31 -10.88
N GLY A 150 -4.55 12.82 -11.14
CA GLY A 150 -5.79 12.29 -10.54
C GLY A 150 -6.08 10.83 -10.95
N VAL A 151 -5.87 10.50 -12.23
CA VAL A 151 -5.98 9.12 -12.74
C VAL A 151 -4.91 8.24 -12.12
N ALA A 152 -3.66 8.69 -12.09
CA ALA A 152 -2.54 7.98 -11.45
C ALA A 152 -2.90 7.62 -10.01
N TYR A 153 -3.35 8.61 -9.23
CA TYR A 153 -3.72 8.45 -7.84
C TYR A 153 -4.81 7.39 -7.64
N VAL A 154 -5.92 7.50 -8.37
CA VAL A 154 -7.06 6.55 -8.25
C VAL A 154 -6.62 5.13 -8.60
N LEU A 155 -5.84 4.95 -9.66
CA LEU A 155 -5.35 3.63 -10.07
C LEU A 155 -4.38 3.05 -9.02
N HIS A 156 -3.44 3.86 -8.50
CA HIS A 156 -2.55 3.45 -7.41
C HIS A 156 -3.34 3.02 -6.17
N LYS A 157 -4.30 3.84 -5.71
CA LYS A 157 -5.13 3.50 -4.54
C LYS A 157 -6.06 2.31 -4.76
N ALA A 158 -6.35 1.93 -6.01
CA ALA A 158 -7.01 0.66 -6.30
C ALA A 158 -6.05 -0.54 -6.25
N LEU A 159 -4.81 -0.37 -6.70
CA LEU A 159 -3.86 -1.49 -6.83
C LEU A 159 -3.16 -1.82 -5.51
N GLU A 160 -2.75 -0.84 -4.72
CA GLU A 160 -2.01 -1.08 -3.47
C GLU A 160 -2.78 -1.94 -2.47
N PRO A 161 -4.10 -1.72 -2.24
CA PRO A 161 -4.89 -2.56 -1.32
C PRO A 161 -5.08 -3.98 -1.84
N MET A 162 -4.75 -4.27 -3.09
CA MET A 162 -4.72 -5.66 -3.57
C MET A 162 -3.67 -6.50 -2.83
N ILE A 163 -2.59 -5.87 -2.32
CA ILE A 163 -1.59 -6.54 -1.48
C ILE A 163 -2.21 -6.98 -0.15
N VAL A 164 -3.02 -6.11 0.46
CA VAL A 164 -3.80 -6.41 1.66
C VAL A 164 -4.77 -7.57 1.38
N GLY A 165 -5.47 -7.51 0.25
CA GLY A 165 -6.41 -8.55 -0.16
C GLY A 165 -5.74 -9.90 -0.43
N ALA A 166 -4.53 -9.92 -0.98
CA ALA A 166 -3.75 -11.15 -1.12
C ALA A 166 -3.40 -11.78 0.25
N CYS A 167 -3.03 -10.96 1.23
CA CYS A 167 -2.82 -11.42 2.61
C CYS A 167 -4.13 -11.92 3.24
N TYR A 168 -5.25 -11.23 2.99
CA TYR A 168 -6.57 -11.70 3.41
C TYR A 168 -6.89 -13.08 2.80
N CYS A 169 -6.65 -13.28 1.50
CA CYS A 169 -6.83 -14.57 0.84
C CYS A 169 -5.95 -15.68 1.42
N ALA A 170 -4.70 -15.36 1.77
CA ALA A 170 -3.76 -16.34 2.32
C ALA A 170 -4.05 -16.71 3.78
N TYR A 171 -4.41 -15.73 4.61
CA TYR A 171 -4.43 -15.90 6.07
C TYR A 171 -5.84 -15.87 6.69
N SER A 172 -6.81 -15.28 6.01
CA SER A 172 -8.09 -14.88 6.61
C SER A 172 -9.32 -15.22 5.78
N ILE A 173 -9.17 -15.90 4.63
CA ILE A 173 -10.29 -16.19 3.70
C ILE A 173 -11.43 -16.99 4.36
N GLN A 174 -11.10 -17.75 5.41
CA GLN A 174 -12.05 -18.55 6.19
C GLN A 174 -12.72 -17.76 7.33
N HIS A 175 -12.30 -16.51 7.59
CA HIS A 175 -12.84 -15.67 8.66
C HIS A 175 -14.34 -15.39 8.42
N ALA A 176 -14.69 -14.90 7.24
CA ALA A 176 -16.07 -14.68 6.84
C ALA A 176 -16.61 -15.78 5.92
N ARG A 177 -17.68 -16.44 6.39
CA ARG A 177 -18.35 -17.53 5.66
C ARG A 177 -19.39 -17.05 4.64
N THR A 178 -19.92 -15.85 4.81
CA THR A 178 -20.97 -15.27 3.94
C THR A 178 -20.40 -14.13 3.09
N THR A 179 -21.05 -13.84 1.95
CA THR A 179 -20.69 -12.71 1.10
C THR A 179 -20.75 -11.39 1.87
N THR A 180 -21.80 -11.16 2.65
CA THR A 180 -21.96 -9.96 3.49
C THR A 180 -20.84 -9.84 4.53
N GLY A 181 -20.45 -10.95 5.16
CA GLY A 181 -19.33 -10.97 6.10
C GLY A 181 -18.02 -10.55 5.43
N ARG A 182 -17.74 -11.06 4.23
CA ARG A 182 -16.54 -10.68 3.47
C ARG A 182 -16.57 -9.21 3.09
N LEU A 183 -17.70 -8.70 2.58
CA LEU A 183 -17.84 -7.28 2.24
C LEU A 183 -17.57 -6.38 3.47
N ARG A 184 -18.02 -6.80 4.66
CA ARG A 184 -17.70 -6.10 5.91
C ARG A 184 -16.20 -6.11 6.21
N ASP A 185 -15.54 -7.26 6.07
CA ASP A 185 -14.09 -7.36 6.29
C ASP A 185 -13.33 -6.46 5.31
N LEU A 186 -13.71 -6.45 4.02
CA LEU A 186 -13.09 -5.58 3.02
C LEU A 186 -13.34 -4.10 3.31
N ALA A 187 -14.53 -3.73 3.78
CA ALA A 187 -14.82 -2.35 4.19
C ALA A 187 -13.94 -1.92 5.36
N VAL A 188 -13.78 -2.78 6.38
CA VAL A 188 -12.88 -2.52 7.52
C VAL A 188 -11.43 -2.36 7.06
N LEU A 189 -10.94 -3.27 6.20
CA LEU A 189 -9.57 -3.20 5.67
C LEU A 189 -9.34 -1.93 4.83
N SER A 190 -10.33 -1.51 4.04
CA SER A 190 -10.27 -0.29 3.25
C SER A 190 -10.16 0.94 4.16
N ILE A 191 -10.99 1.03 5.20
CA ILE A 191 -10.95 2.13 6.17
C ILE A 191 -9.58 2.18 6.85
N ILE A 192 -9.06 1.04 7.31
CA ILE A 192 -7.76 0.96 7.99
C ILE A 192 -6.61 1.41 7.08
N PHE A 193 -6.64 0.97 5.82
CA PHE A 193 -5.66 1.38 4.81
C PHE A 193 -5.73 2.89 4.54
N THR A 194 -6.92 3.48 4.50
CA THR A 194 -7.15 4.88 4.16
C THR A 194 -6.85 5.86 5.30
N ILE A 195 -6.98 5.46 6.58
CA ILE A 195 -6.80 6.36 7.74
C ILE A 195 -5.51 7.19 7.68
N PRO A 196 -4.31 6.61 7.45
CA PRO A 196 -3.09 7.41 7.44
C PRO A 196 -3.08 8.47 6.34
N SER A 197 -3.66 8.17 5.17
CA SER A 197 -3.84 9.14 4.08
C SER A 197 -4.75 10.29 4.46
N LEU A 198 -5.86 10.03 5.15
CA LEU A 198 -6.73 11.09 5.66
C LEU A 198 -6.00 11.95 6.69
N MET A 199 -5.25 11.34 7.61
CA MET A 199 -4.44 12.08 8.59
C MET A 199 -3.39 12.96 7.90
N GLY A 200 -2.73 12.45 6.86
CA GLY A 200 -1.84 13.22 6.00
C GLY A 200 -2.54 14.43 5.41
N ALA A 201 -3.70 14.24 4.78
CA ALA A 201 -4.46 15.34 4.17
C ALA A 201 -4.87 16.42 5.17
N VAL A 202 -5.34 16.03 6.36
CA VAL A 202 -5.66 17.00 7.42
C VAL A 202 -4.42 17.77 7.86
N THR A 203 -3.35 17.05 8.23
CA THR A 203 -2.15 17.70 8.77
C THR A 203 -1.44 18.56 7.72
N GLY A 204 -1.35 18.09 6.48
CA GLY A 204 -0.76 18.83 5.35
C GLY A 204 -1.55 20.10 4.99
N TYR A 205 -2.88 20.06 5.11
CA TYR A 205 -3.72 21.24 4.86
C TYR A 205 -3.45 22.36 5.87
N TYR A 206 -3.26 22.02 7.15
CA TYR A 206 -3.00 23.02 8.19
C TYR A 206 -1.51 23.36 8.35
N GLN A 207 -0.61 22.49 7.92
CA GLN A 207 0.83 22.70 7.99
C GLN A 207 1.53 21.98 6.84
N THR A 208 2.14 22.73 5.94
CA THR A 208 3.02 22.17 4.91
C THR A 208 4.35 21.73 5.54
N TYR A 209 4.79 20.53 5.19
CA TYR A 209 6.06 19.94 5.60
C TYR A 209 6.56 19.00 4.50
N ASP A 210 7.83 18.60 4.58
CA ASP A 210 8.42 17.66 3.63
C ASP A 210 7.82 16.25 3.81
N SER A 211 7.17 15.74 2.77
CA SER A 211 6.54 14.42 2.77
C SER A 211 7.53 13.26 2.58
N SER A 212 8.79 13.54 2.20
CA SER A 212 9.84 12.53 1.99
C SER A 212 10.08 11.66 3.23
N TYR A 213 9.96 12.25 4.42
CA TYR A 213 10.05 11.54 5.71
C TYR A 213 8.99 10.45 5.86
N PHE A 214 7.75 10.72 5.45
CA PHE A 214 6.65 9.76 5.53
C PHE A 214 6.73 8.70 4.43
N TYR A 215 7.25 9.07 3.27
CA TYR A 215 7.58 8.09 2.24
C TYR A 215 8.67 7.13 2.71
N ALA A 216 9.73 7.62 3.37
CA ALA A 216 10.77 6.76 3.93
C ALA A 216 10.23 5.78 4.97
N LEU A 217 9.40 6.28 5.90
CA LEU A 217 8.72 5.44 6.89
C LEU A 217 7.83 4.38 6.21
N GLY A 218 7.02 4.78 5.22
CA GLY A 218 6.12 3.91 4.47
C GLY A 218 6.85 2.84 3.64
N THR A 219 7.98 3.18 3.02
CA THR A 219 8.82 2.19 2.32
C THR A 219 9.38 1.17 3.30
N GLY A 220 9.81 1.60 4.48
CA GLY A 220 10.29 0.71 5.53
C GLY A 220 9.20 -0.27 5.99
N THR A 221 8.00 0.24 6.29
CA THR A 221 6.88 -0.60 6.75
C THR A 221 6.40 -1.57 5.67
N ALA A 222 6.52 -1.25 4.38
CA ALA A 222 6.12 -2.12 3.28
C ALA A 222 6.92 -3.42 3.18
N ILE A 223 8.14 -3.48 3.74
CA ILE A 223 8.94 -4.71 3.82
C ILE A 223 8.21 -5.78 4.65
N TYR A 224 7.43 -5.40 5.65
CA TYR A 224 6.58 -6.33 6.38
C TYR A 224 5.54 -7.01 5.48
N ALA A 225 4.93 -6.26 4.55
CA ALA A 225 4.00 -6.82 3.58
C ALA A 225 4.69 -7.84 2.66
N ALA A 226 5.93 -7.57 2.24
CA ALA A 226 6.73 -8.50 1.44
C ALA A 226 6.91 -9.84 2.16
N VAL A 227 7.30 -9.80 3.43
CA VAL A 227 7.49 -11.01 4.24
C VAL A 227 6.17 -11.77 4.42
N ARG A 228 5.04 -11.09 4.59
CA ARG A 228 3.72 -11.73 4.63
C ARG A 228 3.31 -12.32 3.28
N LEU A 229 3.74 -11.77 2.15
CA LEU A 229 3.49 -12.38 0.84
C LEU A 229 4.40 -13.59 0.56
N PHE A 230 5.61 -13.63 1.12
CA PHE A 230 6.53 -14.77 0.93
C PHE A 230 5.96 -16.10 1.42
N GLY A 231 5.12 -16.09 2.45
CA GLY A 231 4.49 -17.30 2.96
C GLY A 231 3.67 -18.08 1.94
N PRO A 232 2.61 -17.48 1.35
CA PRO A 232 1.85 -18.14 0.29
C PRO A 232 2.65 -18.33 -1.01
N LEU A 233 3.65 -17.49 -1.31
CA LEU A 233 4.52 -17.62 -2.49
C LEU A 233 5.40 -18.88 -2.44
N PHE A 234 6.06 -19.11 -1.31
CA PHE A 234 7.06 -20.17 -1.11
C PHE A 234 6.54 -21.26 -0.17
N ASP A 235 5.31 -21.71 -0.43
CA ASP A 235 4.69 -22.78 0.36
C ASP A 235 5.35 -24.14 0.08
N ASN A 236 6.30 -24.50 0.95
CA ASN A 236 7.07 -25.76 0.90
C ASN A 236 6.21 -27.02 0.98
N ALA A 237 4.94 -26.92 1.39
CA ALA A 237 4.03 -28.05 1.40
C ALA A 237 3.59 -28.50 0.00
N LYS A 238 3.78 -27.67 -1.05
CA LYS A 238 3.48 -28.06 -2.43
C LYS A 238 4.67 -27.78 -3.33
N VAL A 239 5.29 -28.86 -3.82
CA VAL A 239 6.39 -28.83 -4.78
C VAL A 239 5.93 -28.10 -6.04
N ALA A 240 6.64 -27.04 -6.42
CA ALA A 240 6.33 -26.29 -7.63
C ALA A 240 6.90 -27.00 -8.87
N SER A 241 6.05 -27.27 -9.84
CA SER A 241 6.45 -27.67 -11.20
C SER A 241 7.04 -26.49 -11.98
N SER A 242 7.72 -26.77 -13.09
CA SER A 242 8.21 -25.74 -14.02
C SER A 242 7.07 -24.87 -14.56
N LYS A 243 5.92 -25.47 -14.85
CA LYS A 243 4.70 -24.77 -15.30
C LYS A 243 4.16 -23.82 -14.23
N GLU A 244 4.14 -24.25 -12.97
CA GLU A 244 3.74 -23.38 -11.86
C GLU A 244 4.72 -22.23 -11.67
N SER A 245 6.02 -22.50 -11.76
CA SER A 245 7.06 -21.46 -11.67
C SER A 245 6.88 -20.38 -12.75
N MET A 246 6.62 -20.80 -14.00
CA MET A 246 6.34 -19.88 -15.10
C MET A 246 5.04 -19.08 -14.87
N MET A 247 3.98 -19.72 -14.38
CA MET A 247 2.71 -19.04 -14.06
C MET A 247 2.92 -17.97 -12.98
N MET A 248 3.67 -18.29 -11.93
CA MET A 248 4.01 -17.34 -10.87
C MET A 248 4.79 -16.15 -11.44
N ALA A 249 5.78 -16.40 -12.30
CA ALA A 249 6.55 -15.34 -12.95
C ALA A 249 5.66 -14.42 -13.81
N VAL A 250 4.76 -14.99 -14.62
CA VAL A 250 3.81 -14.22 -15.43
C VAL A 250 2.90 -13.35 -14.55
N LEU A 251 2.38 -13.90 -13.45
CA LEU A 251 1.51 -13.15 -12.54
C LEU A 251 2.25 -12.04 -11.81
N THR A 252 3.49 -12.27 -11.38
CA THR A 252 4.35 -11.22 -10.81
C THR A 252 4.59 -10.10 -11.83
N THR A 253 4.94 -10.45 -13.08
CA THR A 253 5.11 -9.47 -14.15
C THR A 253 3.82 -8.71 -14.44
N LEU A 254 2.67 -9.39 -14.45
CA LEU A 254 1.38 -8.75 -14.66
C LEU A 254 1.06 -7.74 -13.54
N GLY A 255 1.30 -8.12 -12.28
CA GLY A 255 1.12 -7.22 -11.13
C GLY A 255 2.01 -5.98 -11.24
N LEU A 256 3.29 -6.18 -11.55
CA LEU A 256 4.27 -5.12 -11.78
C LEU A 256 3.82 -4.17 -12.89
N LEU A 257 3.48 -4.70 -14.06
CA LEU A 257 3.09 -3.92 -15.23
C LEU A 257 1.77 -3.16 -15.00
N THR A 258 0.84 -3.72 -14.21
CA THR A 258 -0.45 -3.07 -13.95
C THR A 258 -0.29 -1.80 -13.13
N ILE A 259 0.53 -1.83 -12.06
CA ILE A 259 0.80 -0.62 -11.27
C ILE A 259 1.80 0.31 -11.97
N TYR A 260 2.75 -0.22 -12.75
CA TYR A 260 3.58 0.59 -13.62
C TYR A 260 2.73 1.42 -14.61
N PHE A 261 1.71 0.78 -15.20
CA PHE A 261 0.77 1.48 -16.08
C PHE A 261 0.04 2.61 -15.36
N ALA A 262 -0.33 2.44 -14.09
CA ALA A 262 -0.87 3.52 -13.28
C ALA A 262 0.14 4.67 -13.12
N ALA A 263 1.41 4.34 -12.90
CA ALA A 263 2.48 5.32 -12.72
C ALA A 263 2.83 6.11 -13.99
N LEU A 264 2.54 5.58 -15.19
CA LEU A 264 2.70 6.32 -16.45
C LEU A 264 1.84 7.58 -16.51
N PHE A 265 0.75 7.65 -15.74
CA PHE A 265 -0.09 8.85 -15.65
C PHE A 265 0.53 9.95 -14.78
N HIS A 266 1.65 9.71 -14.09
CA HIS A 266 2.39 10.79 -13.43
C HIS A 266 3.10 11.72 -14.42
N SER A 267 3.32 11.31 -15.68
CA SER A 267 4.08 12.07 -16.68
C SER A 267 3.27 13.11 -17.46
N GLY A 268 2.31 13.78 -16.82
CA GLY A 268 1.38 14.74 -17.45
C GLY A 268 1.71 16.19 -17.13
#